data_AF-A0A270NGH0-F1
#
_entry.id   AF-A0A270NGH0-F1
#
_cell.length_a   1.000
_cell.length_b   1.000
_cell.length_c   1.000
_cell.angle_alpha   90.00
_cell.angle_beta   90.00
_cell.angle_gamma   90.00
#
_symmetry.space_group_name_H-M   'P 1'
#
loop_
_entity.id
_entity.type
_entity.pdbx_description
1 polymer ?
#
loop_
_entity_poly.entity_id
_entity_poly.type
_entity_poly.pdbx_seq_one_letter_code
_entity_poly.pdbx_strand_id
1 'polypeptide(L)'
;MERTEESGLPQPQEGGRPGATRRPASPLDDPSLAPLLAKSPTLQAGLTQARREGIVIQWGAAGEGTYLIPGVKIVIDENAIGQGSRIASSLAHEVGHHLFTEPENRTSKQAYVNSELRGEAAATLSNVQVQREIVAAGGPDIGVSGTGNRPQQYGTIAAELQAGRINRNQALGQIAEVFKTEAPSVGPHATYELYYGDYYDREIAPTQRRRRPDPEFDAERIAVAERVGSDSDDSPSRQRASSSAPELGDADRSLYMQIRAGVERLDAEHGKPWDESSQRMSASLLVLAKEQSLSRVDHVVLNNPTENLARGERVFIVEGAMDDPAHRRGHMNTMDALRAPEAESLHRADALSQSQAASLEQQPAQQAHTQDGPSFSR
;
A
#
# COMPACT_ATOMS: atom_id res chain seq x y z
N MET A 1 54.24 -11.63 -70.50
CA MET A 1 54.57 -12.30 -69.23
C MET A 1 54.54 -11.20 -68.16
N GLU A 2 53.44 -10.91 -67.46
CA GLU A 2 52.35 -11.79 -66.96
C GLU A 2 52.88 -12.97 -66.13
N ARG A 3 52.32 -13.36 -64.97
CA ARG A 3 51.16 -12.89 -64.15
C ARG A 3 51.35 -13.46 -62.70
N THR A 4 50.69 -13.07 -61.59
CA THR A 4 49.53 -12.21 -61.27
C THR A 4 49.74 -11.54 -59.88
N GLU A 5 48.76 -10.80 -59.36
CA GLU A 5 48.69 -10.23 -57.99
C GLU A 5 48.19 -11.26 -56.94
N GLU A 6 48.42 -11.01 -55.64
CA GLU A 6 47.37 -11.02 -54.60
C GLU A 6 47.79 -10.18 -53.36
N SER A 7 46.84 -9.61 -52.62
CA SER A 7 47.08 -8.76 -51.43
C SER A 7 46.67 -9.43 -50.11
N GLY A 8 47.55 -9.41 -49.11
CA GLY A 8 47.25 -9.82 -47.73
C GLY A 8 47.37 -8.65 -46.75
N LEU A 9 46.24 -8.19 -46.19
CA LEU A 9 46.21 -7.11 -45.19
C LEU A 9 46.51 -7.65 -43.77
N PRO A 10 47.20 -6.87 -42.90
CA PRO A 10 47.46 -7.28 -41.52
C PRO A 10 46.18 -7.25 -40.67
N GLN A 11 46.04 -8.23 -39.77
CA GLN A 11 44.90 -8.31 -38.86
C GLN A 11 44.96 -7.18 -37.79
N PRO A 12 43.86 -6.49 -37.49
CA PRO A 12 43.80 -5.52 -36.41
C PRO A 12 43.80 -6.21 -35.04
N GLN A 13 44.31 -5.49 -34.03
CA GLN A 13 44.37 -5.96 -32.64
C GLN A 13 42.97 -6.24 -32.07
N GLU A 14 42.84 -7.27 -31.23
CA GLU A 14 41.61 -7.50 -30.46
C GLU A 14 41.36 -6.33 -29.50
N GLY A 15 40.38 -5.49 -29.85
CA GLY A 15 39.90 -4.43 -28.97
C GLY A 15 39.35 -5.04 -27.68
N GLY A 16 39.96 -4.70 -26.54
CA GLY A 16 39.51 -5.17 -25.23
C GLY A 16 38.04 -4.85 -25.01
N ARG A 17 37.25 -5.88 -24.62
CA ARG A 17 35.82 -5.71 -24.31
C ARG A 17 35.65 -4.57 -23.29
N PRO A 18 34.66 -3.67 -23.45
CA PRO A 18 34.39 -2.65 -22.44
C PRO A 18 34.15 -3.34 -21.10
N GLY A 19 35.00 -3.01 -20.11
CA GLY A 19 35.04 -3.74 -18.85
C GLY A 19 33.71 -3.62 -18.12
N ALA A 20 33.14 -4.76 -17.71
CA ALA A 20 31.97 -4.76 -16.86
C ALA A 20 32.25 -3.93 -15.60
N THR A 21 31.44 -2.89 -15.37
CA THR A 21 31.60 -1.98 -14.24
C THR A 21 31.46 -2.75 -12.94
N ARG A 22 32.59 -2.94 -12.24
CA ARG A 22 32.62 -3.67 -10.97
C ARG A 22 31.69 -2.98 -9.98
N ARG A 23 30.72 -3.73 -9.44
CA ARG A 23 29.79 -3.28 -8.41
C ARG A 23 30.52 -2.50 -7.29
N PRO A 24 30.07 -1.28 -6.93
CA PRO A 24 30.61 -0.51 -5.81
C PRO A 24 30.46 -1.26 -4.48
N ALA A 25 31.42 -1.08 -3.55
CA ALA A 25 31.41 -1.77 -2.26
C ALA A 25 30.25 -1.33 -1.36
N SER A 26 30.00 -0.01 -1.30
CA SER A 26 28.83 0.60 -0.66
C SER A 26 28.11 1.58 -1.61
N PRO A 27 26.89 2.04 -1.28
CA PRO A 27 26.22 3.12 -2.02
C PRO A 27 27.03 4.41 -2.10
N LEU A 28 27.90 4.68 -1.11
CA LEU A 28 28.77 5.87 -1.10
C LEU A 28 29.97 5.77 -2.05
N ASP A 29 30.31 4.56 -2.49
CA ASP A 29 31.39 4.31 -3.47
C ASP A 29 30.89 4.34 -4.92
N ASP A 30 29.59 4.57 -5.16
CA ASP A 30 29.04 4.60 -6.51
C ASP A 30 29.50 5.86 -7.26
N PRO A 31 30.18 5.72 -8.42
CA PRO A 31 30.73 6.86 -9.15
C PRO A 31 29.65 7.80 -9.71
N SER A 32 28.40 7.35 -9.84
CA SER A 32 27.28 8.19 -10.27
C SER A 32 26.72 9.07 -9.15
N LEU A 33 26.92 8.69 -7.88
CA LEU A 33 26.49 9.47 -6.70
C LEU A 33 27.47 10.61 -6.38
N ALA A 34 28.78 10.38 -6.55
CA ALA A 34 29.84 11.35 -6.23
C ALA A 34 29.62 12.80 -6.73
N PRO A 35 29.23 13.07 -8.01
CA PRO A 35 28.99 14.43 -8.49
C PRO A 35 27.72 15.09 -7.91
N LEU A 36 26.83 14.32 -7.27
CA LEU A 36 25.62 14.82 -6.61
C LEU A 36 25.88 15.16 -5.14
N LEU A 37 26.67 14.33 -4.44
CA LEU A 37 27.15 14.63 -3.09
C LEU A 37 27.85 16.00 -3.05
N ALA A 38 28.72 16.27 -4.02
CA ALA A 38 29.43 17.55 -4.14
C ALA A 38 28.50 18.78 -4.28
N LYS A 39 27.22 18.58 -4.63
CA LYS A 39 26.23 19.65 -4.88
C LYS A 39 25.25 19.90 -3.72
N SER A 40 25.14 18.99 -2.73
CA SER A 40 24.26 19.18 -1.56
C SER A 40 25.03 19.21 -0.24
N PRO A 41 25.21 20.41 0.36
CA PRO A 41 25.69 20.56 1.73
C PRO A 41 24.81 19.82 2.75
N THR A 42 23.49 19.76 2.57
CA THR A 42 22.58 19.07 3.50
C THR A 42 22.82 17.56 3.49
N LEU A 43 22.94 16.94 2.31
CA LEU A 43 23.24 15.51 2.22
C LEU A 43 24.64 15.20 2.77
N GLN A 44 25.65 16.02 2.48
CA GLN A 44 26.99 15.87 3.08
C GLN A 44 26.97 15.96 4.61
N ALA A 45 26.24 16.93 5.17
CA ALA A 45 26.14 17.13 6.62
C ALA A 45 25.45 15.95 7.32
N GLY A 46 24.32 15.48 6.78
CA GLY A 46 23.58 14.35 7.34
C GLY A 46 24.31 13.02 7.22
N LEU A 47 24.98 12.74 6.09
CA LEU A 47 25.86 11.57 5.94
C LEU A 47 27.09 11.64 6.86
N THR A 48 27.59 12.85 7.15
CA THR A 48 28.65 13.06 8.14
C THR A 48 28.17 12.77 9.56
N GLN A 49 26.93 13.14 9.90
CA GLN A 49 26.34 12.84 11.20
C GLN A 49 26.07 11.33 11.36
N ALA A 50 25.46 10.69 10.35
CA ALA A 50 25.25 9.24 10.30
C ALA A 50 26.55 8.47 10.55
N ARG A 51 27.66 8.89 9.91
CA ARG A 51 28.98 8.29 10.14
C ARG A 51 29.50 8.49 11.57
N ARG A 52 29.24 9.64 12.22
CA ARG A 52 29.65 9.90 13.62
C ARG A 52 28.86 9.05 14.60
N GLU A 53 27.59 8.78 14.31
CA GLU A 53 26.71 7.95 15.12
C GLU A 53 26.84 6.44 14.81
N GLY A 54 27.78 6.07 13.93
CA GLY A 54 28.10 4.67 13.61
C GLY A 54 27.15 4.00 12.62
N ILE A 55 26.22 4.75 12.02
CA ILE A 55 25.25 4.24 11.05
C ILE A 55 25.98 3.74 9.79
N VAL A 56 25.89 2.45 9.53
CA VAL A 56 26.47 1.83 8.33
C VAL A 56 25.57 2.16 7.12
N ILE A 57 26.15 2.60 6.01
CA ILE A 57 25.41 2.76 4.74
C ILE A 57 25.82 1.62 3.82
N GLN A 58 24.87 0.74 3.50
CA GLN A 58 25.11 -0.48 2.74
C GLN A 58 24.08 -0.71 1.63
N TRP A 59 24.43 -1.60 0.70
CA TRP A 59 23.49 -2.18 -0.24
C TRP A 59 22.54 -3.17 0.45
N GLY A 60 21.29 -3.24 -0.02
CA GLY A 60 20.32 -4.31 0.25
C GLY A 60 20.04 -5.11 -1.02
N ALA A 61 19.50 -6.32 -0.88
CA ALA A 61 19.24 -7.19 -2.03
C ALA A 61 18.29 -6.53 -3.05
N ALA A 62 18.51 -6.82 -4.33
CA ALA A 62 17.84 -6.15 -5.43
C ALA A 62 16.33 -6.40 -5.42
N GLY A 63 15.55 -5.37 -5.07
CA GLY A 63 14.08 -5.39 -5.04
C GLY A 63 13.48 -5.36 -3.63
N GLU A 64 14.30 -5.54 -2.60
CA GLU A 64 13.89 -5.42 -1.18
C GLU A 64 13.74 -3.94 -0.72
N GLY A 65 13.91 -2.99 -1.65
CA GLY A 65 13.73 -1.56 -1.40
C GLY A 65 14.86 -0.89 -0.62
N THR A 66 14.53 0.26 -0.06
CA THR A 66 15.41 1.17 0.69
C THR A 66 14.78 1.42 2.06
N TYR A 67 15.58 1.42 3.13
CA TYR A 67 15.09 1.67 4.49
C TYR A 67 16.22 1.98 5.50
N LEU A 68 15.87 2.69 6.56
CA LEU A 68 16.64 2.87 7.79
C LEU A 68 16.31 1.77 8.82
N ILE A 69 17.34 1.19 9.44
CA ILE A 69 17.26 0.53 10.74
C ILE A 69 17.82 1.51 11.79
N PRO A 70 16.98 2.11 12.65
CA PRO A 70 17.40 3.15 13.60
C PRO A 70 18.59 2.74 14.47
N GLY A 71 19.59 3.62 14.56
CA GLY A 71 20.81 3.38 15.34
C GLY A 71 21.76 2.31 14.79
N VAL A 72 21.48 1.72 13.62
CA VAL A 72 22.30 0.62 13.05
C VAL A 72 22.76 0.93 11.63
N LYS A 73 21.83 1.10 10.67
CA LYS A 73 22.20 1.19 9.25
C LYS A 73 21.13 1.80 8.34
N ILE A 74 21.59 2.41 7.25
CA ILE A 74 20.79 2.75 6.08
C ILE A 74 21.07 1.69 5.00
N VAL A 75 20.00 1.18 4.38
CA VAL A 75 20.04 0.17 3.33
C VAL A 75 19.47 0.76 2.05
N ILE A 76 20.23 0.67 0.94
CA ILE A 76 19.83 1.12 -0.40
C ILE A 76 19.66 -0.08 -1.33
N ASP A 77 18.56 -0.16 -2.08
CA ASP A 77 18.29 -1.20 -3.08
C ASP A 77 19.44 -1.33 -4.11
N GLU A 78 19.95 -2.54 -4.32
CA GLU A 78 20.95 -2.83 -5.38
C GLU A 78 20.49 -2.44 -6.79
N ASN A 79 19.19 -2.38 -7.05
CA ASN A 79 18.64 -1.87 -8.31
C ASN A 79 18.92 -0.37 -8.53
N ALA A 80 19.49 0.36 -7.56
CA ALA A 80 19.94 1.74 -7.71
C ALA A 80 21.41 1.89 -8.14
N ILE A 81 22.19 0.80 -8.27
CA ILE A 81 23.59 0.86 -8.73
C ILE A 81 23.68 1.60 -10.09
N GLY A 82 24.59 2.57 -10.18
CA GLY A 82 24.77 3.44 -11.35
C GLY A 82 23.68 4.50 -11.56
N GLN A 83 22.62 4.52 -10.74
CA GLN A 83 21.52 5.50 -10.81
C GLN A 83 21.70 6.58 -9.73
N GLY A 84 22.76 7.38 -9.84
CA GLY A 84 23.16 8.37 -8.83
C GLY A 84 22.01 9.23 -8.29
N SER A 85 21.11 9.70 -9.15
CA SER A 85 19.91 10.43 -8.74
C SER A 85 19.02 9.63 -7.77
N ARG A 86 18.76 8.36 -8.06
CA ARG A 86 17.97 7.47 -7.19
C ARG A 86 18.69 7.22 -5.87
N ILE A 87 20.01 6.96 -5.90
CA ILE A 87 20.82 6.78 -4.69
C ILE A 87 20.79 8.05 -3.83
N ALA A 88 20.94 9.24 -4.43
CA ALA A 88 20.92 10.52 -3.72
C ALA A 88 19.55 10.83 -3.11
N SER A 89 18.46 10.54 -3.83
CA SER A 89 17.08 10.74 -3.36
C SER A 89 16.75 9.81 -2.19
N SER A 90 17.06 8.51 -2.33
CA SER A 90 16.98 7.53 -1.24
C SER A 90 17.81 7.94 -0.03
N LEU A 91 19.10 8.25 -0.19
CA LEU A 91 19.95 8.66 0.94
C LEU A 91 19.43 9.92 1.63
N ALA A 92 18.88 10.90 0.89
CA ALA A 92 18.32 12.11 1.47
C ALA A 92 17.07 11.85 2.32
N HIS A 93 16.25 10.87 1.93
CA HIS A 93 15.07 10.42 2.67
C HIS A 93 15.50 9.70 3.97
N GLU A 94 16.33 8.66 3.88
CA GLU A 94 16.77 7.86 5.05
C GLU A 94 17.61 8.68 6.05
N VAL A 95 18.42 9.62 5.56
CA VAL A 95 19.13 10.59 6.41
C VAL A 95 18.15 11.56 7.09
N GLY A 96 17.04 11.92 6.43
CA GLY A 96 16.00 12.76 7.02
C GLY A 96 15.23 12.05 8.14
N HIS A 97 14.96 10.75 7.99
CA HIS A 97 14.48 9.88 9.09
C HIS A 97 15.49 9.83 10.24
N HIS A 98 16.77 9.55 9.95
CA HIS A 98 17.80 9.42 10.98
C HIS A 98 18.02 10.71 11.78
N LEU A 99 17.91 11.89 11.15
CA LEU A 99 18.03 13.19 11.80
C LEU A 99 16.73 13.66 12.50
N PHE A 100 15.64 12.89 12.43
CA PHE A 100 14.39 13.22 13.10
C PHE A 100 14.38 12.67 14.54
N THR A 101 14.24 13.57 15.51
CA THR A 101 14.44 13.28 16.95
C THR A 101 13.21 13.57 17.81
N GLU A 102 12.04 13.83 17.21
CA GLU A 102 10.80 13.95 17.97
C GLU A 102 10.33 12.56 18.42
N PRO A 103 9.98 12.35 19.71
CA PRO A 103 9.62 11.03 20.22
C PRO A 103 8.21 10.60 19.78
N GLU A 104 8.04 9.29 19.58
CA GLU A 104 6.73 8.69 19.29
C GLU A 104 5.69 9.03 20.38
N ASN A 105 4.51 9.52 19.98
CA ASN A 105 3.47 9.91 20.93
C ASN A 105 2.42 8.80 21.09
N ARG A 106 2.82 7.72 21.77
CA ARG A 106 1.98 6.53 22.00
C ARG A 106 0.73 6.77 22.87
N THR A 107 0.35 7.99 23.25
CA THR A 107 -0.77 8.26 24.19
C THR A 107 -2.17 7.95 23.64
N SER A 108 -2.33 7.88 22.32
CA SER A 108 -3.56 7.46 21.64
C SER A 108 -3.24 7.06 20.19
N LYS A 109 -4.16 6.35 19.51
CA LYS A 109 -3.99 5.95 18.10
C LYS A 109 -3.67 7.13 17.19
N GLN A 110 -4.44 8.21 17.28
CA GLN A 110 -4.19 9.42 16.47
C GLN A 110 -2.87 10.09 16.85
N ALA A 111 -2.53 10.16 18.15
CA ALA A 111 -1.28 10.78 18.57
C ALA A 111 -0.04 9.99 18.07
N TYR A 112 -0.13 8.66 18.02
CA TYR A 112 0.91 7.80 17.47
C TYR A 112 1.01 7.94 15.96
N VAL A 113 -0.10 7.77 15.23
CA VAL A 113 -0.15 7.99 13.77
C VAL A 113 0.44 9.36 13.40
N ASN A 114 0.10 10.41 14.16
CA ASN A 114 0.62 11.75 13.95
C ASN A 114 2.11 11.92 14.30
N SER A 115 2.72 11.07 15.15
CA SER A 115 4.18 11.10 15.36
C SER A 115 4.93 10.40 14.23
N GLU A 116 4.45 9.25 13.78
CA GLU A 116 5.13 8.49 12.72
C GLU A 116 5.09 9.25 11.39
N LEU A 117 3.94 9.81 11.02
CA LEU A 117 3.77 10.66 9.83
C LEU A 117 4.64 11.92 9.84
N ARG A 118 5.14 12.36 11.00
CA ARG A 118 6.11 13.46 11.09
C ARG A 118 7.55 13.03 10.82
N GLY A 119 7.89 11.76 11.07
CA GLY A 119 9.13 11.14 10.60
C GLY A 119 9.16 11.10 9.07
N GLU A 120 8.11 10.55 8.46
CA GLU A 120 7.89 10.57 7.00
C GLU A 120 7.96 12.00 6.42
N ALA A 121 7.36 12.97 7.11
CA ALA A 121 7.43 14.37 6.71
C ALA A 121 8.84 14.98 6.81
N ALA A 122 9.65 14.56 7.79
CA ALA A 122 11.03 15.01 7.94
C ALA A 122 11.96 14.39 6.89
N ALA A 123 11.77 13.11 6.58
CA ALA A 123 12.43 12.40 5.49
C ALA A 123 12.12 13.03 4.13
N THR A 124 10.84 13.24 3.84
CA THR A 124 10.36 13.93 2.63
C THR A 124 10.90 15.36 2.53
N LEU A 125 10.87 16.14 3.61
CA LEU A 125 11.40 17.52 3.61
C LEU A 125 12.92 17.57 3.39
N SER A 126 13.67 16.60 3.93
CA SER A 126 15.10 16.43 3.67
C SER A 126 15.38 16.12 2.20
N ASN A 127 14.61 15.19 1.60
CA ASN A 127 14.69 14.85 0.19
C ASN A 127 14.40 16.07 -0.72
N VAL A 128 13.38 16.89 -0.42
CA VAL A 128 13.10 18.15 -1.15
C VAL A 128 14.25 19.14 -1.02
N GLN A 129 14.86 19.29 0.16
CA GLN A 129 15.96 20.23 0.36
C GLN A 129 17.22 19.81 -0.43
N VAL A 130 17.59 18.52 -0.38
CA VAL A 130 18.72 17.97 -1.15
C VAL A 130 18.48 18.10 -2.65
N GLN A 131 17.26 17.82 -3.12
CA GLN A 131 16.87 17.98 -4.53
C GLN A 131 17.08 19.42 -5.01
N ARG A 132 16.68 20.41 -4.21
CA ARG A 132 16.88 21.83 -4.54
C ARG A 132 18.33 22.25 -4.56
N GLU A 133 19.13 21.80 -3.61
CA GLU A 133 20.56 22.11 -3.57
C GLU A 133 21.27 21.57 -4.82
N ILE A 134 20.97 20.33 -5.21
CA ILE A 134 21.53 19.72 -6.43
C ILE A 134 21.11 20.47 -7.68
N VAL A 135 19.83 20.77 -7.86
CA VAL A 135 19.32 21.51 -9.03
C VAL A 135 19.88 22.94 -9.09
N ALA A 136 19.90 23.66 -7.95
CA ALA A 136 20.46 25.02 -7.88
C ALA A 136 21.96 25.07 -8.17
N ALA A 137 22.70 24.01 -7.82
CA ALA A 137 24.12 23.84 -8.16
C ALA A 137 24.33 23.27 -9.58
N GLY A 138 23.33 23.30 -10.46
CA GLY A 138 23.42 22.81 -11.84
C GLY A 138 23.64 21.29 -11.92
N GLY A 139 22.97 20.52 -11.07
CA GLY A 139 22.84 19.07 -11.17
C GLY A 139 21.50 18.66 -11.80
N PRO A 140 21.29 17.35 -12.03
CA PRO A 140 20.00 16.84 -12.46
C PRO A 140 18.95 16.99 -11.34
N ASP A 141 17.68 16.98 -11.71
CA ASP A 141 16.64 16.68 -10.74
C ASP A 141 16.81 15.22 -10.27
N ILE A 142 16.78 15.01 -8.95
CA ILE A 142 16.86 13.68 -8.33
C ILE A 142 15.48 13.11 -7.97
N GLY A 143 14.42 13.89 -8.20
CA GLY A 143 13.07 13.58 -7.77
C GLY A 143 12.88 13.70 -6.26
N VAL A 144 11.63 13.60 -5.84
CA VAL A 144 11.22 13.49 -4.43
C VAL A 144 10.27 12.30 -4.34
N SER A 145 10.45 11.43 -3.34
CA SER A 145 9.55 10.31 -3.09
C SER A 145 8.10 10.79 -2.95
N GLY A 146 7.19 10.11 -3.63
CA GLY A 146 5.75 10.38 -3.59
C GLY A 146 5.04 10.09 -4.91
N THR A 147 3.73 9.96 -4.84
CA THR A 147 2.84 9.51 -5.92
C THR A 147 1.90 10.62 -6.39
N GLY A 148 1.59 10.64 -7.68
CA GLY A 148 0.73 11.63 -8.30
C GLY A 148 1.33 13.05 -8.26
N ASN A 149 0.57 14.00 -7.74
CA ASN A 149 0.98 15.41 -7.63
C ASN A 149 1.62 15.79 -6.28
N ARG A 150 1.91 14.81 -5.41
CA ARG A 150 2.43 15.07 -4.06
C ARG A 150 3.86 15.62 -4.04
N PRO A 151 4.81 15.18 -4.89
CA PRO A 151 6.14 15.83 -4.99
C PRO A 151 6.07 17.35 -5.21
N GLN A 152 5.11 17.83 -5.99
CA GLN A 152 4.87 19.26 -6.22
C GLN A 152 4.27 19.95 -4.98
N GLN A 153 3.43 19.26 -4.20
CA GLN A 153 2.90 19.76 -2.93
C GLN A 153 4.00 19.86 -1.87
N TYR A 154 4.83 18.83 -1.70
CA TYR A 154 6.00 18.85 -0.82
C TYR A 154 6.98 19.97 -1.22
N GLY A 155 7.21 20.15 -2.53
CA GLY A 155 7.93 21.31 -3.06
C GLY A 155 7.29 22.64 -2.66
N THR A 156 5.98 22.78 -2.77
CA THR A 156 5.27 24.01 -2.41
C THR A 156 5.46 24.35 -0.93
N ILE A 157 5.23 23.38 -0.04
CA ILE A 157 5.39 23.53 1.41
C ILE A 157 6.85 23.89 1.78
N ALA A 158 7.83 23.24 1.16
CA ALA A 158 9.24 23.57 1.36
C ALA A 158 9.61 24.97 0.84
N ALA A 159 8.92 25.50 -0.17
CA ALA A 159 9.11 26.89 -0.62
C ALA A 159 8.56 27.91 0.40
N GLU A 160 7.43 27.60 1.05
CA GLU A 160 6.89 28.46 2.10
C GLU A 160 7.77 28.48 3.36
N LEU A 161 8.34 27.33 3.73
CA LEU A 161 9.33 27.22 4.79
C LEU A 161 10.59 28.02 4.47
N GLN A 162 11.14 27.86 3.27
CA GLN A 162 12.34 28.57 2.81
C GLN A 162 12.10 30.09 2.68
N ALA A 163 10.87 30.52 2.39
CA ALA A 163 10.44 31.92 2.40
C ALA A 163 10.07 32.46 3.80
N GLY A 164 10.19 31.65 4.86
CA GLY A 164 9.89 32.04 6.24
C GLY A 164 8.40 32.29 6.54
N ARG A 165 7.49 31.87 5.65
CA ARG A 165 6.03 32.05 5.82
C ARG A 165 5.44 31.06 6.82
N ILE A 166 6.02 29.87 6.88
CA ILE A 166 5.73 28.82 7.86
C ILE A 166 7.03 28.40 8.55
N ASN A 167 6.94 27.95 9.79
CA ASN A 167 8.06 27.36 10.52
C ASN A 167 8.18 25.85 10.26
N ARG A 168 9.30 25.22 10.67
CA ARG A 168 9.54 23.78 10.44
C ARG A 168 8.44 22.89 11.01
N ASN A 169 7.87 23.21 12.17
CA ASN A 169 6.80 22.42 12.77
C ASN A 169 5.50 22.45 11.93
N GLN A 170 5.16 23.62 11.38
CA GLN A 170 4.04 23.77 10.44
C GLN A 170 4.30 23.03 9.12
N ALA A 171 5.51 23.13 8.57
CA ALA A 171 5.89 22.41 7.35
C ALA A 171 5.80 20.89 7.52
N LEU A 172 6.30 20.35 8.64
CA LEU A 172 6.16 18.92 8.96
C LEU A 172 4.69 18.50 9.11
N GLY A 173 3.85 19.33 9.74
CA GLY A 173 2.40 19.06 9.84
C GLY A 173 1.69 19.06 8.47
N GLN A 174 1.99 20.02 7.60
CA GLN A 174 1.40 20.08 6.25
C GLN A 174 1.86 18.92 5.37
N ILE A 175 3.15 18.55 5.41
CA ILE A 175 3.67 17.39 4.67
C ILE A 175 3.04 16.10 5.21
N ALA A 176 2.93 15.93 6.53
CA ALA A 176 2.29 14.78 7.15
C ALA A 176 0.82 14.61 6.70
N GLU A 177 0.04 15.68 6.65
CA GLU A 177 -1.36 15.64 6.16
C GLU A 177 -1.49 15.24 4.68
N VAL A 178 -0.50 15.56 3.84
CA VAL A 178 -0.44 15.07 2.45
C VAL A 178 0.02 13.61 2.42
N PHE A 179 1.07 13.27 3.18
CA PHE A 179 1.74 11.97 3.20
C PHE A 179 0.87 10.86 3.80
N LYS A 180 -0.03 11.17 4.73
CA LYS A 180 -0.96 10.20 5.34
C LYS A 180 -1.92 9.54 4.36
N THR A 181 -2.01 10.06 3.14
CA THR A 181 -2.80 9.53 2.02
C THR A 181 -1.98 8.69 1.03
N GLU A 182 -0.66 8.56 1.22
CA GLU A 182 0.19 7.65 0.45
C GLU A 182 0.09 6.22 1.00
N ALA A 183 0.24 5.24 0.13
CA ALA A 183 0.36 3.83 0.52
C ALA A 183 1.83 3.51 0.85
N PRO A 184 2.10 2.77 1.94
CA PRO A 184 3.44 2.25 2.23
C PRO A 184 3.87 1.21 1.18
N SER A 185 5.19 1.04 1.03
CA SER A 185 5.77 -0.07 0.23
C SER A 185 5.69 -1.43 0.94
N VAL A 186 5.10 -1.49 2.14
CA VAL A 186 5.07 -2.68 3.01
C VAL A 186 3.67 -2.88 3.63
N GLY A 187 3.21 -4.13 3.65
CA GLY A 187 1.92 -4.52 4.24
C GLY A 187 0.69 -4.25 3.35
N PRO A 188 -0.50 -4.70 3.78
CA PRO A 188 -1.76 -4.54 3.04
C PRO A 188 -2.42 -3.15 3.23
N HIS A 189 -1.83 -2.26 4.03
CA HIS A 189 -2.54 -1.08 4.54
C HIS A 189 -2.69 -0.01 3.46
N ALA A 190 -3.93 0.45 3.25
CA ALA A 190 -4.23 1.33 2.12
C ALA A 190 -3.62 2.74 2.20
N THR A 191 -3.20 3.19 3.39
CA THR A 191 -2.39 4.40 3.57
C THR A 191 -1.48 4.28 4.79
N TYR A 192 -0.48 5.17 4.92
CA TYR A 192 0.33 5.29 6.13
C TYR A 192 -0.50 5.58 7.41
N GLU A 193 -1.60 6.34 7.31
CA GLU A 193 -2.55 6.55 8.43
C GLU A 193 -3.15 5.23 8.94
N LEU A 194 -3.44 4.30 8.02
CA LEU A 194 -3.96 2.96 8.35
C LEU A 194 -2.84 2.00 8.80
N TYR A 195 -1.63 2.13 8.24
CA TYR A 195 -0.45 1.33 8.60
C TYR A 195 -0.06 1.52 10.06
N TYR A 196 0.26 2.76 10.46
CA TYR A 196 0.58 3.07 11.86
C TYR A 196 -0.65 2.91 12.76
N GLY A 197 -1.86 3.09 12.21
CA GLY A 197 -3.10 2.87 12.92
C GLY A 197 -3.33 1.41 13.33
N ASP A 198 -3.00 0.43 12.48
CA ASP A 198 -3.09 -1.01 12.79
C ASP A 198 -2.01 -1.44 13.79
N TYR A 199 -0.77 -1.00 13.58
CA TYR A 199 0.34 -1.27 14.50
C TYR A 199 0.02 -0.80 15.93
N TYR A 200 -0.62 0.37 16.08
CA TYR A 200 -1.09 0.85 17.37
C TYR A 200 -2.09 -0.09 18.03
N ASP A 201 -3.14 -0.51 17.32
CA ASP A 201 -4.21 -1.32 17.91
C ASP A 201 -3.74 -2.73 18.27
N ARG A 202 -2.76 -3.26 17.54
CA ARG A 202 -2.17 -4.59 17.77
C ARG A 202 -1.11 -4.62 18.86
N GLU A 203 -0.13 -3.71 18.82
CA GLU A 203 1.07 -3.82 19.67
C GLU A 203 1.04 -2.84 20.87
N ILE A 204 0.44 -1.65 20.69
CA ILE A 204 0.48 -0.55 21.66
C ILE A 204 -0.77 -0.56 22.57
N ALA A 205 -1.97 -0.63 22.00
CA ALA A 205 -3.21 -0.58 22.78
C ALA A 205 -3.34 -1.72 23.82
N PRO A 206 -2.97 -2.99 23.54
CA PRO A 206 -3.12 -4.08 24.51
C PRO A 206 -2.11 -3.96 25.67
N THR A 207 -0.89 -3.48 25.41
CA THR A 207 0.14 -3.28 26.44
C THR A 207 -0.21 -2.13 27.38
N GLN A 208 -0.94 -1.12 26.91
CA GLN A 208 -1.47 -0.03 27.75
C GLN A 208 -2.66 -0.47 28.61
N ARG A 209 -3.59 -1.27 28.06
CA ARG A 209 -4.71 -1.83 28.84
C ARG A 209 -4.21 -2.64 30.04
N ARG A 210 -3.13 -3.42 29.86
CA ARG A 210 -2.43 -4.16 30.94
C ARG A 210 -1.62 -3.30 31.92
N ARG A 211 -1.44 -2.00 31.66
CA ARG A 211 -0.67 -1.07 32.51
C ARG A 211 -1.53 -0.10 33.31
N ARG A 212 -2.80 0.08 32.97
CA ARG A 212 -3.77 0.55 33.95
C ARG A 212 -4.08 -0.60 34.90
N PRO A 213 -4.12 -0.39 36.22
CA PRO A 213 -4.95 -1.23 37.06
C PRO A 213 -6.38 -1.20 36.51
N ASP A 214 -7.10 -2.30 36.59
CA ASP A 214 -8.56 -2.21 36.56
C ASP A 214 -8.99 -1.22 37.66
N PRO A 215 -9.97 -0.33 37.41
CA PRO A 215 -10.60 0.39 38.52
C PRO A 215 -11.14 -0.67 39.48
N GLU A 216 -10.77 -0.58 40.76
CA GLU A 216 -11.31 -1.50 41.76
C GLU A 216 -12.84 -1.44 41.69
N PHE A 217 -13.48 -2.62 41.67
CA PHE A 217 -14.93 -2.70 41.52
C PHE A 217 -15.59 -2.14 42.80
N ASP A 218 -15.97 -0.86 42.75
CA ASP A 218 -16.70 -0.13 43.80
C ASP A 218 -18.00 -0.88 44.19
N ALA A 219 -17.88 -1.82 45.13
CA ALA A 219 -18.95 -2.71 45.55
C ALA A 219 -20.16 -1.94 46.15
N GLU A 220 -19.95 -0.72 46.60
CA GLU A 220 -21.01 0.16 47.14
C GLU A 220 -22.07 0.56 46.10
N ARG A 221 -21.79 0.48 44.78
CA ARG A 221 -22.81 0.81 43.76
C ARG A 221 -23.92 -0.23 43.62
N ILE A 222 -23.73 -1.47 44.08
CA ILE A 222 -24.75 -2.52 44.00
C ILE A 222 -25.71 -2.44 45.21
N ALA A 223 -25.18 -2.12 46.40
CA ALA A 223 -25.92 -2.13 47.67
C ALA A 223 -27.09 -1.14 47.78
N VAL A 224 -27.22 -0.17 46.86
CA VAL A 224 -28.32 0.81 46.83
C VAL A 224 -29.45 0.41 45.89
N ALA A 225 -29.20 -0.49 44.92
CA ALA A 225 -30.21 -0.91 43.95
C ALA A 225 -31.21 -1.94 44.51
N GLU A 226 -30.77 -2.84 45.39
CA GLU A 226 -31.56 -3.97 45.89
C GLU A 226 -32.58 -3.64 47.00
N ARG A 227 -33.12 -2.41 47.04
CA ARG A 227 -34.11 -1.98 48.07
C ARG A 227 -35.38 -1.30 47.59
N VAL A 228 -35.59 -1.17 46.27
CA VAL A 228 -36.90 -0.73 45.71
C VAL A 228 -37.23 -1.60 44.50
N GLY A 229 -38.07 -2.63 44.69
CA GLY A 229 -38.42 -3.57 43.62
C GLY A 229 -39.12 -4.84 44.08
N SER A 230 -40.24 -4.73 44.80
CA SER A 230 -41.25 -5.80 44.82
C SER A 230 -42.35 -5.46 43.80
N ASP A 231 -43.05 -6.49 43.32
CA ASP A 231 -44.30 -6.44 42.55
C ASP A 231 -44.19 -5.71 41.19
N SER A 232 -44.31 -6.37 40.03
CA SER A 232 -45.30 -7.41 39.73
C SER A 232 -44.83 -8.37 38.62
N ASP A 233 -45.43 -9.56 38.58
CA ASP A 233 -45.31 -10.53 37.48
C ASP A 233 -46.30 -10.21 36.35
N ASP A 234 -45.80 -10.02 35.14
CA ASP A 234 -46.49 -10.40 33.90
C ASP A 234 -45.46 -10.74 32.82
N SER A 235 -45.76 -11.76 32.02
CA SER A 235 -44.82 -12.37 31.08
C SER A 235 -45.36 -12.39 29.65
N PRO A 236 -44.67 -11.70 28.72
CA PRO A 236 -44.63 -12.15 27.34
C PRO A 236 -43.19 -12.45 26.90
N SER A 237 -42.90 -13.75 26.82
CA SER A 237 -42.17 -14.40 25.72
C SER A 237 -41.20 -13.52 24.92
N ARG A 238 -40.04 -13.18 25.51
CA ARG A 238 -38.93 -12.60 24.74
C ARG A 238 -38.43 -13.61 23.74
N GLN A 239 -38.87 -13.48 22.48
CA GLN A 239 -38.27 -14.16 21.34
C GLN A 239 -36.77 -13.91 21.37
N ARG A 240 -36.01 -15.00 21.41
CA ARG A 240 -34.54 -14.99 21.39
C ARG A 240 -34.08 -14.63 19.99
N ALA A 241 -34.11 -13.34 19.67
CA ALA A 241 -33.67 -12.79 18.39
C ALA A 241 -32.21 -13.17 18.15
N SER A 242 -32.02 -14.23 17.36
CA SER A 242 -30.72 -14.62 16.85
C SER A 242 -30.20 -13.51 15.96
N SER A 243 -29.08 -12.90 16.35
CA SER A 243 -28.27 -12.08 15.44
C SER A 243 -27.56 -13.00 14.43
N SER A 244 -28.35 -13.67 13.58
CA SER A 244 -27.85 -14.30 12.38
C SER A 244 -27.26 -13.20 11.49
N ALA A 245 -25.96 -13.28 11.20
CA ALA A 245 -25.40 -12.65 10.03
C ALA A 245 -26.23 -13.08 8.79
N PRO A 246 -26.37 -12.24 7.76
CA PRO A 246 -27.17 -12.61 6.60
C PRO A 246 -26.60 -13.89 5.98
N GLU A 247 -27.45 -14.91 5.84
CA GLU A 247 -27.03 -16.19 5.30
C GLU A 247 -26.94 -16.11 3.79
N LEU A 248 -25.73 -15.84 3.28
CA LEU A 248 -25.38 -16.01 1.88
C LEU A 248 -25.93 -17.36 1.37
N GLY A 249 -26.77 -17.30 0.34
CA GLY A 249 -27.30 -18.50 -0.33
C GLY A 249 -26.19 -19.33 -0.96
N ASP A 250 -26.43 -20.62 -1.21
CA ASP A 250 -25.38 -21.61 -1.53
C ASP A 250 -24.45 -21.20 -2.69
N ALA A 251 -24.97 -20.54 -3.72
CA ALA A 251 -24.17 -20.02 -4.84
C ALA A 251 -23.22 -18.89 -4.40
N ASP A 252 -23.71 -17.91 -3.64
CA ASP A 252 -22.90 -16.79 -3.12
C ASP A 252 -21.92 -17.26 -2.05
N ARG A 253 -22.30 -18.26 -1.25
CA ARG A 253 -21.44 -18.93 -0.27
C ARG A 253 -20.28 -19.66 -0.97
N SER A 254 -20.55 -20.36 -2.08
CA SER A 254 -19.52 -20.98 -2.92
C SER A 254 -18.57 -19.94 -3.53
N LEU A 255 -19.14 -18.87 -4.11
CA LEU A 255 -18.39 -17.76 -4.71
C LEU A 255 -17.49 -17.03 -3.69
N TYR A 256 -18.00 -16.73 -2.50
CA TYR A 256 -17.21 -16.14 -1.40
C TYR A 256 -16.09 -17.06 -0.94
N MET A 257 -16.31 -18.38 -0.85
CA MET A 257 -15.25 -19.33 -0.48
C MET A 257 -14.15 -19.44 -1.53
N GLN A 258 -14.48 -19.37 -2.82
CA GLN A 258 -13.50 -19.30 -3.91
C GLN A 258 -12.67 -18.00 -3.85
N ILE A 259 -13.33 -16.86 -3.66
CA ILE A 259 -12.69 -15.55 -3.49
C ILE A 259 -11.78 -15.56 -2.27
N ARG A 260 -12.25 -16.05 -1.12
CA ARG A 260 -11.46 -16.24 0.10
C ARG A 260 -10.21 -17.07 -0.15
N ALA A 261 -10.33 -18.22 -0.83
CA ALA A 261 -9.20 -19.06 -1.17
C ALA A 261 -8.25 -18.42 -2.22
N GLY A 262 -8.70 -17.40 -2.96
CA GLY A 262 -7.84 -16.55 -3.77
C GLY A 262 -7.10 -15.49 -2.94
N VAL A 263 -7.79 -14.78 -2.05
CA VAL A 263 -7.21 -13.78 -1.14
C VAL A 263 -6.20 -14.42 -0.18
N GLU A 264 -6.49 -15.60 0.35
CA GLU A 264 -5.59 -16.35 1.25
C GLU A 264 -4.30 -16.82 0.54
N ARG A 265 -4.38 -17.18 -0.75
CA ARG A 265 -3.20 -17.41 -1.60
C ARG A 265 -2.41 -16.12 -1.82
N LEU A 266 -3.09 -15.03 -2.16
CA LEU A 266 -2.48 -13.72 -2.41
C LEU A 266 -1.77 -13.17 -1.17
N ASP A 267 -2.37 -13.32 0.02
CA ASP A 267 -1.77 -12.97 1.30
C ASP A 267 -0.49 -13.80 1.55
N ALA A 268 -0.56 -15.11 1.35
CA ALA A 268 0.58 -16.02 1.52
C ALA A 268 1.74 -15.74 0.54
N GLU A 269 1.44 -15.39 -0.72
CA GLU A 269 2.43 -14.95 -1.72
C GLU A 269 3.20 -13.69 -1.28
N HIS A 270 2.58 -12.85 -0.44
CA HIS A 270 3.18 -11.64 0.12
C HIS A 270 3.62 -11.79 1.60
N GLY A 271 3.73 -13.04 2.09
CA GLY A 271 4.19 -13.34 3.46
C GLY A 271 3.25 -12.92 4.58
N LYS A 272 2.00 -12.59 4.27
CA LYS A 272 0.99 -12.06 5.19
C LYS A 272 0.06 -13.19 5.69
N PRO A 273 -0.29 -13.24 7.00
CA PRO A 273 -1.34 -14.12 7.50
C PRO A 273 -2.75 -13.58 7.22
N TRP A 274 -3.76 -14.45 7.21
CA TRP A 274 -5.17 -14.05 7.12
C TRP A 274 -5.57 -13.11 8.27
N ASP A 275 -6.14 -11.95 7.95
CA ASP A 275 -6.52 -10.91 8.90
C ASP A 275 -7.90 -10.29 8.57
N GLU A 276 -8.28 -9.21 9.26
CA GLU A 276 -9.51 -8.46 8.93
C GLU A 276 -9.48 -7.78 7.56
N SER A 277 -8.28 -7.46 7.05
CA SER A 277 -8.12 -6.88 5.73
C SER A 277 -8.38 -7.92 4.63
N SER A 278 -8.01 -9.19 4.87
CA SER A 278 -8.40 -10.33 4.04
C SER A 278 -9.93 -10.53 4.01
N GLN A 279 -10.59 -10.34 5.15
CA GLN A 279 -12.06 -10.40 5.29
C GLN A 279 -12.74 -9.27 4.50
N ARG A 280 -12.35 -8.01 4.74
CA ARG A 280 -12.84 -6.83 4.00
C ARG A 280 -12.64 -6.96 2.49
N MET A 281 -11.45 -7.38 2.06
CA MET A 281 -11.17 -7.62 0.64
C MET A 281 -12.07 -8.72 0.07
N SER A 282 -12.23 -9.86 0.76
CA SER A 282 -13.04 -10.98 0.26
C SER A 282 -14.52 -10.62 0.08
N ALA A 283 -15.10 -9.87 1.02
CA ALA A 283 -16.49 -9.42 0.91
C ALA A 283 -16.68 -8.35 -0.17
N SER A 284 -15.74 -7.40 -0.32
CA SER A 284 -15.79 -6.40 -1.38
C SER A 284 -15.59 -7.02 -2.78
N LEU A 285 -14.75 -8.05 -2.89
CA LEU A 285 -14.60 -8.83 -4.11
C LEU A 285 -15.84 -9.68 -4.42
N LEU A 286 -16.62 -10.12 -3.43
CA LEU A 286 -17.92 -10.77 -3.66
C LEU A 286 -18.93 -9.81 -4.30
N VAL A 287 -19.01 -8.56 -3.81
CA VAL A 287 -19.83 -7.51 -4.44
C VAL A 287 -19.41 -7.32 -5.90
N LEU A 288 -18.11 -7.13 -6.15
CA LEU A 288 -17.57 -6.99 -7.50
C LEU A 288 -17.86 -8.20 -8.41
N ALA A 289 -17.77 -9.43 -7.89
CA ALA A 289 -18.08 -10.64 -8.66
C ALA A 289 -19.54 -10.65 -9.13
N LYS A 290 -20.47 -10.24 -8.26
CA LYS A 290 -21.89 -10.11 -8.57
C LYS A 290 -22.19 -8.95 -9.53
N GLU A 291 -21.54 -7.80 -9.35
CA GLU A 291 -21.67 -6.65 -10.26
C GLU A 291 -21.16 -6.95 -11.69
N GLN A 292 -20.17 -7.84 -11.82
CA GLN A 292 -19.62 -8.30 -13.10
C GLN A 292 -20.25 -9.60 -13.61
N SER A 293 -21.31 -10.10 -12.95
CA SER A 293 -22.04 -11.33 -13.29
C SER A 293 -21.13 -12.56 -13.46
N LEU A 294 -20.09 -12.67 -12.63
CA LEU A 294 -19.20 -13.84 -12.58
C LEU A 294 -19.87 -15.00 -11.82
N SER A 295 -19.73 -16.22 -12.36
CA SER A 295 -20.36 -17.41 -11.78
C SER A 295 -19.46 -18.17 -10.81
N ARG A 296 -18.15 -17.91 -10.90
CA ARG A 296 -17.07 -18.43 -10.06
C ARG A 296 -15.88 -17.48 -10.12
N VAL A 297 -14.91 -17.63 -9.22
CA VAL A 297 -13.61 -16.94 -9.26
C VAL A 297 -12.50 -17.97 -9.13
N ASP A 298 -11.75 -18.19 -10.21
CA ASP A 298 -10.65 -19.15 -10.27
C ASP A 298 -9.34 -18.52 -9.73
N HIS A 299 -9.12 -17.22 -10.02
CA HIS A 299 -7.96 -16.45 -9.58
C HIS A 299 -8.34 -15.10 -8.94
N VAL A 300 -7.64 -14.73 -7.87
CA VAL A 300 -7.57 -13.36 -7.33
C VAL A 300 -6.12 -12.90 -7.49
N VAL A 301 -5.87 -11.79 -8.19
CA VAL A 301 -4.50 -11.32 -8.49
C VAL A 301 -4.37 -9.80 -8.40
N LEU A 302 -3.16 -9.33 -8.12
CA LEU A 302 -2.79 -7.91 -8.15
C LEU A 302 -2.16 -7.52 -9.49
N ASN A 303 -2.23 -6.24 -9.85
CA ASN A 303 -1.52 -5.74 -11.02
C ASN A 303 0.00 -5.70 -10.81
N ASN A 304 0.73 -6.05 -11.87
CA ASN A 304 2.12 -5.63 -12.05
C ASN A 304 2.20 -4.11 -12.23
N PRO A 305 3.30 -3.47 -11.81
CA PRO A 305 3.48 -2.03 -11.99
C PRO A 305 3.57 -1.66 -13.48
N THR A 306 3.05 -0.48 -13.82
CA THR A 306 3.17 0.14 -15.15
C THR A 306 3.54 1.62 -15.00
N GLU A 307 3.75 2.34 -16.10
CA GLU A 307 4.03 3.79 -16.07
C GLU A 307 2.97 4.62 -15.33
N ASN A 308 1.73 4.11 -15.23
CA ASN A 308 0.57 4.83 -14.69
C ASN A 308 -0.15 4.10 -13.53
N LEU A 309 0.36 2.95 -13.07
CA LEU A 309 -0.22 2.18 -11.97
C LEU A 309 0.89 1.58 -11.09
N ALA A 310 0.82 1.80 -9.78
CA ALA A 310 1.71 1.16 -8.82
C ALA A 310 1.44 -0.35 -8.72
N ARG A 311 2.44 -1.15 -8.31
CA ARG A 311 2.24 -2.59 -8.02
C ARG A 311 1.16 -2.73 -6.96
N GLY A 312 0.14 -3.56 -7.21
CA GLY A 312 -0.91 -3.84 -6.22
C GLY A 312 -1.98 -2.76 -6.04
N GLU A 313 -1.94 -1.65 -6.77
CA GLU A 313 -2.98 -0.61 -6.77
C GLU A 313 -4.37 -1.15 -7.16
N ARG A 314 -4.38 -2.23 -7.96
CA ARG A 314 -5.57 -2.82 -8.57
C ARG A 314 -5.62 -4.32 -8.31
N VAL A 315 -6.75 -4.77 -7.78
CA VAL A 315 -7.07 -6.18 -7.57
C VAL A 315 -8.07 -6.67 -8.62
N PHE A 316 -7.84 -7.87 -9.12
CA PHE A 316 -8.61 -8.52 -10.17
C PHE A 316 -9.16 -9.85 -9.67
N ILE A 317 -10.38 -10.16 -10.11
CA ILE A 317 -11.01 -11.47 -9.99
C ILE A 317 -11.20 -12.04 -11.40
N VAL A 318 -10.82 -13.29 -11.62
CA VAL A 318 -10.82 -13.92 -12.95
C VAL A 318 -11.59 -15.23 -12.92
N GLU A 319 -12.45 -15.41 -13.92
CA GLU A 319 -13.13 -16.65 -14.27
C GLU A 319 -12.54 -17.17 -15.59
N GLY A 320 -12.03 -18.40 -15.57
CA GLY A 320 -11.22 -18.99 -16.65
C GLY A 320 -9.73 -19.00 -16.30
N ALA A 321 -8.94 -19.72 -17.10
CA ALA A 321 -7.50 -19.76 -16.96
C ALA A 321 -6.86 -18.43 -17.42
N MET A 322 -5.74 -18.03 -16.82
CA MET A 322 -5.10 -16.74 -17.12
C MET A 322 -4.54 -16.64 -18.55
N ASP A 323 -4.30 -17.77 -19.22
CA ASP A 323 -3.85 -17.91 -20.60
C ASP A 323 -4.99 -18.15 -21.61
N ASP A 324 -6.23 -18.36 -21.14
CA ASP A 324 -7.43 -18.46 -21.99
C ASP A 324 -7.87 -17.04 -22.44
N PRO A 325 -7.91 -16.72 -23.75
CA PRO A 325 -8.41 -15.43 -24.22
C PRO A 325 -9.91 -15.21 -23.98
N ALA A 326 -10.67 -16.23 -23.60
CA ALA A 326 -12.08 -16.14 -23.23
C ALA A 326 -12.32 -15.87 -21.73
N HIS A 327 -11.28 -15.68 -20.91
CA HIS A 327 -11.45 -15.40 -19.48
C HIS A 327 -12.30 -14.14 -19.22
N ARG A 328 -13.21 -14.22 -18.26
CA ARG A 328 -13.95 -13.05 -17.75
C ARG A 328 -13.20 -12.49 -16.55
N ARG A 329 -13.15 -11.16 -16.39
CA ARG A 329 -12.49 -10.54 -15.24
C ARG A 329 -13.22 -9.32 -14.71
N GLY A 330 -13.42 -9.29 -13.40
CA GLY A 330 -13.74 -8.09 -12.64
C GLY A 330 -12.47 -7.44 -12.11
N HIS A 331 -12.55 -6.14 -11.79
CA HIS A 331 -11.47 -5.44 -11.11
C HIS A 331 -11.99 -4.31 -10.23
N MET A 332 -11.23 -3.95 -9.20
CA MET A 332 -11.43 -2.71 -8.45
C MET A 332 -10.09 -2.14 -7.99
N ASN A 333 -10.09 -0.92 -7.46
CA ASN A 333 -8.92 -0.41 -6.74
C ASN A 333 -8.78 -1.18 -5.42
N THR A 334 -7.58 -1.65 -5.10
CA THR A 334 -7.32 -2.50 -3.93
C THR A 334 -7.64 -1.77 -2.61
N MET A 335 -7.48 -0.45 -2.60
CA MET A 335 -7.78 0.41 -1.45
C MET A 335 -9.29 0.51 -1.19
N ASP A 336 -10.12 0.50 -2.24
CA ASP A 336 -11.57 0.49 -2.12
C ASP A 336 -12.08 -0.88 -1.61
N ALA A 337 -11.46 -1.98 -2.07
CA ALA A 337 -11.75 -3.33 -1.59
C ALA A 337 -11.48 -3.49 -0.07
N LEU A 338 -10.48 -2.76 0.43
CA LEU A 338 -10.03 -2.80 1.81
C LEU A 338 -10.72 -1.78 2.73
N ARG A 339 -11.31 -0.71 2.18
CA ARG A 339 -11.96 0.35 2.97
C ARG A 339 -13.36 -0.04 3.45
N ALA A 340 -14.12 -0.80 2.65
CA ALA A 340 -15.48 -1.16 3.00
C ALA A 340 -15.51 -2.15 4.19
N PRO A 341 -16.36 -1.92 5.22
CA PRO A 341 -16.56 -2.89 6.30
C PRO A 341 -17.15 -4.20 5.76
N GLU A 342 -16.66 -5.35 6.22
CA GLU A 342 -17.12 -6.67 5.73
C GLU A 342 -18.64 -6.82 5.80
N ALA A 343 -19.26 -6.46 6.93
CA ALA A 343 -20.71 -6.54 7.11
C ALA A 343 -21.51 -5.64 6.14
N GLU A 344 -20.94 -4.52 5.69
CA GLU A 344 -21.58 -3.66 4.69
C GLU A 344 -21.47 -4.27 3.29
N SER A 345 -20.28 -4.76 2.92
CA SER A 345 -20.06 -5.45 1.63
C SER A 345 -20.89 -6.72 1.52
N LEU A 346 -21.02 -7.53 2.59
CA LEU A 346 -21.89 -8.70 2.61
C LEU A 346 -23.37 -8.32 2.44
N HIS A 347 -23.90 -7.38 3.24
CA HIS A 347 -25.28 -6.89 3.08
C HIS A 347 -25.55 -6.33 1.68
N ARG A 348 -24.56 -5.68 1.05
CA ARG A 348 -24.64 -5.21 -0.33
C ARG A 348 -24.66 -6.36 -1.34
N ALA A 349 -23.88 -7.42 -1.11
CA ALA A 349 -23.94 -8.64 -1.92
C ALA A 349 -25.31 -9.33 -1.82
N ASP A 350 -25.89 -9.46 -0.63
CA ASP A 350 -27.24 -10.03 -0.43
C ASP A 350 -28.32 -9.21 -1.16
N ALA A 351 -28.24 -7.87 -1.11
CA ALA A 351 -29.15 -6.99 -1.84
C ALA A 351 -29.01 -7.15 -3.37
N LEU A 352 -27.80 -7.42 -3.88
CA LEU A 352 -27.56 -7.77 -5.29
C LEU A 352 -28.10 -9.17 -5.64
N SER A 353 -28.19 -10.11 -4.69
CA SER A 353 -28.83 -11.41 -4.91
C SER A 353 -30.35 -11.27 -5.05
N GLN A 354 -30.97 -10.51 -4.14
CA GLN A 354 -32.43 -10.31 -4.10
C GLN A 354 -32.95 -9.55 -5.34
N SER A 355 -32.22 -8.52 -5.81
CA SER A 355 -32.60 -7.79 -7.01
C SER A 355 -32.48 -8.64 -8.29
N GLN A 356 -31.49 -9.52 -8.38
CA GLN A 356 -31.35 -10.48 -9.48
C GLN A 356 -32.46 -11.54 -9.48
N ALA A 357 -32.81 -12.09 -8.31
CA ALA A 357 -33.93 -13.04 -8.17
C ALA A 357 -35.25 -12.41 -8.65
N ALA A 358 -35.61 -11.23 -8.13
CA ALA A 358 -36.82 -10.52 -8.54
C ALA A 358 -36.86 -10.16 -10.04
N SER A 359 -35.69 -9.88 -10.65
CA SER A 359 -35.58 -9.59 -12.09
C SER A 359 -35.77 -10.83 -12.98
N LEU A 360 -35.53 -12.03 -12.44
CA LEU A 360 -35.79 -13.31 -13.12
C LEU A 360 -37.26 -13.73 -12.95
N GLU A 361 -37.85 -13.54 -11.77
CA GLU A 361 -39.27 -13.81 -11.51
C GLU A 361 -40.22 -12.91 -12.33
N GLN A 362 -39.79 -11.69 -12.67
CA GLN A 362 -40.55 -10.75 -13.51
C GLN A 362 -40.46 -11.03 -15.03
N GLN A 363 -39.68 -12.02 -15.48
CA GLN A 363 -39.41 -12.26 -16.90
C GLN A 363 -40.42 -13.10 -17.74
N PRO A 364 -41.51 -13.73 -17.23
CA PRO A 364 -42.38 -14.58 -18.06
C PRO A 364 -43.51 -13.80 -18.75
N ALA A 365 -43.21 -12.97 -19.77
CA ALA A 365 -44.26 -12.26 -20.52
C ALA A 365 -44.01 -11.89 -22.01
N GLN A 366 -42.79 -11.89 -22.56
CA GLN A 366 -42.51 -11.22 -23.85
C GLN A 366 -41.89 -12.03 -24.99
N GLN A 367 -41.71 -13.36 -24.88
CA GLN A 367 -41.17 -14.19 -25.99
C GLN A 367 -42.23 -14.99 -26.79
N ALA A 368 -43.52 -14.77 -26.55
CA ALA A 368 -44.61 -15.56 -27.15
C ALA A 368 -45.27 -14.89 -28.39
N HIS A 369 -44.52 -14.16 -29.22
CA HIS A 369 -45.12 -13.46 -30.38
C HIS A 369 -44.24 -13.22 -31.63
N THR A 370 -43.46 -14.22 -32.04
CA THR A 370 -42.74 -14.21 -33.34
C THR A 370 -42.73 -15.57 -34.07
N GLN A 371 -43.81 -16.35 -33.98
CA GLN A 371 -44.08 -17.43 -34.94
C GLN A 371 -45.55 -17.46 -35.35
N ASP A 372 -45.84 -16.89 -36.51
CA ASP A 372 -46.97 -17.31 -37.34
C ASP A 372 -46.58 -17.08 -38.81
N GLY A 373 -46.40 -18.17 -39.56
CA GLY A 373 -46.01 -18.16 -40.97
C GLY A 373 -47.06 -18.89 -41.79
N PRO A 374 -47.63 -18.29 -42.84
CA PRO A 374 -48.70 -18.92 -43.60
C PRO A 374 -48.18 -20.14 -44.37
N SER A 375 -48.72 -21.32 -44.05
CA SER A 375 -48.37 -22.57 -44.72
C SER A 375 -48.76 -22.55 -46.20
N PHE A 376 -47.95 -23.21 -47.04
CA PHE A 376 -48.38 -23.61 -48.37
C PHE A 376 -49.61 -24.53 -48.31
N SER A 377 -50.39 -24.53 -49.39
CA SER A 377 -51.39 -25.54 -49.72
C SER A 377 -51.33 -25.87 -51.20
N ARG A 378 -51.95 -27.00 -51.55
CA ARG A 378 -51.53 -27.92 -52.63
C ARG A 378 -52.06 -27.60 -54.01
#